data_AF-A0A6B1HT04-F1
#
_entry.id   AF-A0A6B1HT04-F1
#
_cell.length_a   1.000
_cell.length_b   1.000
_cell.length_c   1.000
_cell.angle_alpha   90.00
_cell.angle_beta   90.00
_cell.angle_gamma   90.00
#
_symmetry.space_group_name_H-M   'P 1'
#
loop_
_entity.id
_entity.type
_entity.pdbx_description
1 polymer ?
#
loop_
_entity_poly.entity_id
_entity_poly.type
_entity_poly.pdbx_seq_one_letter_code
_entity_poly.pdbx_strand_id
1 'polypeptide(L)'
;MTAQTLPDEPDFCFCPAYDVETEVQQIRIVIEGLAGHVPTALVTLTLDDALNICDKLNRRLGYDREAWTAMVAASMRAEDDDPESDAWH
;
A
#
# COMPACT_ATOMS: atom_id res chain seq x y z
N MET A 1 -23.08 4.04 1.84
CA MET A 1 -21.69 4.36 1.45
C MET A 1 -21.46 5.85 1.65
N THR A 2 -20.81 6.23 2.75
CA THR A 2 -20.22 7.56 2.89
C THR A 2 -18.93 7.57 2.08
N ALA A 3 -18.83 8.43 1.06
CA ALA A 3 -17.57 8.64 0.36
C ALA A 3 -16.52 9.11 1.38
N GLN A 4 -15.51 8.28 1.67
CA GLN A 4 -14.37 8.71 2.46
C GLN A 4 -13.59 9.72 1.61
N THR A 5 -13.67 10.99 1.98
CA THR A 5 -12.83 12.03 1.41
C THR A 5 -11.43 11.87 1.97
N LEU A 6 -10.42 11.86 1.09
CA LEU A 6 -9.02 11.92 1.50
C LEU A 6 -8.82 13.15 2.41
N PRO A 7 -8.13 13.01 3.55
CA PRO A 7 -7.77 14.16 4.38
C PRO A 7 -6.87 15.12 3.58
N ASP A 8 -6.85 16.39 3.95
CA ASP A 8 -6.08 17.42 3.25
C ASP A 8 -4.56 17.15 3.28
N GLU A 9 -4.09 16.51 4.35
CA GLU A 9 -2.70 16.06 4.55
C GLU A 9 -2.71 14.59 5.02
N PRO A 10 -2.84 13.61 4.10
CA PRO A 10 -2.84 12.21 4.46
C PRO A 10 -1.42 11.74 4.82
N ASP A 11 -1.29 10.96 5.89
CA ASP A 11 -0.12 10.12 6.10
C ASP A 11 -0.18 8.93 5.13
N PHE A 12 0.88 8.73 4.34
CA PHE A 12 0.93 7.68 3.33
C PHE A 12 2.33 7.09 3.18
N CYS A 13 2.41 5.85 2.72
CA CYS A 13 3.68 5.22 2.40
C CYS A 13 3.62 4.38 1.12
N PHE A 14 4.79 4.06 0.58
CA PHE A 14 4.96 3.21 -0.60
C PHE A 14 5.28 1.78 -0.17
N CYS A 15 4.61 0.79 -0.77
CA CYS A 15 4.86 -0.61 -0.50
C CYS A 15 4.98 -1.43 -1.80
N PRO A 16 5.82 -2.46 -1.82
CA PRO A 16 5.82 -3.40 -2.93
C PRO A 16 4.57 -4.28 -2.85
N ALA A 17 3.99 -4.58 -4.01
CA ALA A 17 2.88 -5.52 -4.14
C ALA A 17 3.10 -6.39 -5.36
N TYR A 18 2.61 -7.63 -5.29
CA TYR A 18 2.60 -8.54 -6.41
C TYR A 18 1.21 -8.58 -7.02
N ASP A 19 1.14 -8.25 -8.31
CA ASP A 19 -0.08 -8.40 -9.08
C ASP A 19 -0.11 -9.81 -9.68
N VAL A 20 -1.04 -10.62 -9.19
CA VAL A 20 -1.15 -12.04 -9.58
C VAL A 20 -1.75 -12.22 -10.97
N GLU A 21 -2.51 -11.25 -11.47
CA GLU A 21 -3.15 -11.33 -12.79
C GLU A 21 -2.13 -11.03 -13.90
N THR A 22 -1.24 -10.07 -13.65
CA THR A 22 -0.20 -9.65 -14.59
C THR A 22 1.16 -10.29 -14.32
N GLU A 23 1.30 -11.03 -13.21
CA GLU A 23 2.54 -11.64 -12.73
C GLU A 23 3.70 -10.65 -12.55
N VAL A 24 3.41 -9.40 -12.17
CA VAL A 24 4.41 -8.33 -12.10
C VAL A 24 4.47 -7.71 -10.71
N GLN A 25 5.70 -7.39 -10.29
CA GLN A 25 5.93 -6.57 -9.11
C GLN A 25 5.61 -5.10 -9.38
N GLN A 26 4.78 -4.54 -8.51
CA GLN A 26 4.31 -3.16 -8.55
C GLN A 26 4.67 -2.46 -7.23
N ILE A 27 4.62 -1.12 -7.26
CA ILE A 27 4.62 -0.31 -6.04
C ILE A 27 3.22 0.27 -5.88
N ARG A 28 2.69 0.23 -4.66
CA ARG A 28 1.39 0.79 -4.29
C ARG A 28 1.57 1.86 -3.23
N ILE A 29 0.60 2.78 -3.16
CA ILE A 29 0.53 3.77 -2.09
C ILE A 29 -0.54 3.31 -1.10
N VAL A 30 -0.16 3.24 0.17
CA VAL A 30 -1.04 2.98 1.30
C VAL A 30 -1.27 4.30 2.02
N ILE A 31 -2.53 4.58 2.36
CA ILE A 31 -2.92 5.80 3.05
C ILE A 31 -3.49 5.41 4.42
N GLU A 32 -2.98 6.03 5.48
CA GLU A 32 -3.46 5.75 6.83
C GLU A 32 -4.94 6.08 6.98
N GLY A 33 -5.70 5.15 7.57
CA GLY A 33 -7.15 5.31 7.78
C GLY A 33 -8.02 5.11 6.54
N LEU A 34 -7.43 4.81 5.38
CA LEU A 34 -8.15 4.41 4.17
C LEU A 34 -8.01 2.90 3.97
N ALA A 35 -9.14 2.22 3.77
CA ALA A 35 -9.13 0.82 3.37
C ALA A 35 -8.74 0.74 1.88
N GLY A 36 -7.68 0.01 1.59
CA GLY A 36 -7.18 -0.19 0.23
C GLY A 36 -5.89 0.57 -0.10
N HIS A 37 -5.57 0.57 -1.39
CA HIS A 37 -4.33 1.10 -1.93
C HIS A 37 -4.55 1.85 -3.23
N VAL A 38 -3.71 2.86 -3.49
CA VAL A 38 -3.70 3.56 -4.77
C VAL A 38 -2.67 2.88 -5.68
N PRO A 39 -3.08 2.32 -6.84
CA PRO A 39 -2.14 1.72 -7.78
C PRO A 39 -1.21 2.78 -8.36
N THR A 40 0.08 2.45 -8.50
CA THR A 40 1.05 3.32 -9.17
C THR A 40 1.54 2.70 -10.48
N ALA A 41 2.07 3.53 -11.38
CA ALA A 41 2.58 3.11 -12.69
C ALA A 41 4.01 2.51 -12.64
N LEU A 42 4.56 2.23 -11.46
CA LEU A 42 5.88 1.59 -11.34
C LEU A 42 5.70 0.07 -11.45
N VAL A 43 5.96 -0.46 -12.65
CA VAL A 43 5.74 -1.86 -13.02
C VAL A 43 7.07 -2.46 -13.51
N THR A 44 7.25 -3.77 -13.34
CA THR A 44 8.38 -4.63 -13.80
C THR A 44 9.68 -4.55 -13.00
N LEU A 45 9.58 -4.50 -11.69
CA LEU A 45 10.74 -4.60 -10.80
C LEU A 45 10.94 -6.02 -10.27
N THR A 46 12.16 -6.38 -9.87
CA THR A 46 12.35 -7.50 -8.94
C THR A 46 11.80 -7.10 -7.55
N LEU A 47 11.52 -8.08 -6.69
CA LEU A 47 11.11 -7.78 -5.31
C LEU A 47 12.17 -6.95 -4.58
N ASP A 48 13.45 -7.26 -4.74
CA ASP A 48 14.55 -6.52 -4.14
C ASP A 48 14.63 -5.08 -4.63
N ASP A 49 14.44 -4.85 -5.93
CA ASP A 49 14.40 -3.50 -6.49
C ASP A 49 13.21 -2.70 -5.96
N ALA A 50 12.03 -3.33 -5.91
CA ALA A 50 10.82 -2.71 -5.38
C ALA A 50 10.99 -2.35 -3.90
N LEU A 51 11.58 -3.24 -3.10
CA LEU A 51 11.91 -2.99 -1.69
C LEU A 51 12.91 -1.84 -1.53
N ASN A 52 13.94 -1.79 -2.36
CA ASN A 52 14.95 -0.72 -2.33
C ASN A 52 14.37 0.64 -2.73
N ILE A 53 13.46 0.67 -3.71
CA ILE A 53 12.77 1.90 -4.13
C ILE A 53 11.82 2.37 -3.04
N CYS A 54 11.01 1.49 -2.46
CA CYS A 54 10.11 1.83 -1.36
C CYS A 54 10.87 2.41 -0.17
N ASP A 55 12.01 1.82 0.21
CA ASP A 55 12.86 2.39 1.27
C ASP A 55 13.35 3.79 0.98
N LYS A 56 13.78 4.05 -0.27
CA LYS A 56 14.25 5.39 -0.67
C LYS A 56 13.11 6.40 -0.65
N LEU A 57 11.93 6.02 -1.12
CA LEU A 57 10.75 6.88 -1.15
C LEU A 57 10.25 7.18 0.25
N ASN A 58 10.07 6.16 1.09
CA ASN A 58 9.57 6.30 2.46
C ASN A 58 10.54 7.06 3.36
N ARG A 59 11.86 6.87 3.21
CA ARG A 59 12.86 7.70 3.92
C ARG A 59 12.75 9.17 3.57
N ARG A 60 12.39 9.52 2.34
CA ARG A 60 12.15 10.93 1.95
C ARG A 60 10.88 11.50 2.58
N LEU A 61 9.92 10.65 2.92
CA LEU A 61 8.73 11.00 3.70
C LEU A 61 8.99 11.02 5.21
N GLY A 62 10.20 10.65 5.66
CA GLY A 62 10.55 10.59 7.08
C GLY A 62 10.26 9.25 7.77
N TYR A 63 9.79 8.24 7.04
CA TYR A 63 9.57 6.90 7.58
C TYR A 63 10.81 6.03 7.42
N ASP A 64 11.20 5.35 8.49
CA ASP A 64 12.13 4.22 8.41
C ASP A 64 11.40 2.93 7.99
N ARG A 65 12.17 1.84 7.84
CA ARG A 65 11.62 0.57 7.35
C ARG A 65 10.58 -0.02 8.30
N GLU A 66 10.77 0.13 9.61
CA GLU A 66 9.84 -0.39 10.60
C GLU A 66 8.53 0.41 10.59
N ALA A 67 8.61 1.73 10.50
CA ALA A 67 7.45 2.61 10.48
C ALA A 67 6.54 2.36 9.27
N TRP A 68 7.09 2.32 8.05
CA TRP A 68 6.25 2.14 6.87
C TRP A 68 5.71 0.69 6.75
N THR A 69 6.48 -0.31 7.20
CA THR A 69 5.98 -1.70 7.21
C THR A 69 4.84 -1.88 8.22
N ALA A 70 4.90 -1.20 9.37
CA ALA A 70 3.81 -1.20 10.34
C ALA A 70 2.53 -0.55 9.77
N MET A 71 2.66 0.57 9.06
CA MET A 71 1.53 1.23 8.39
C MET A 71 0.89 0.34 7.33
N VAL A 72 1.70 -0.33 6.51
CA VAL A 72 1.23 -1.29 5.51
C VAL A 72 0.50 -2.47 6.15
N ALA A 73 1.04 -3.02 7.24
CA ALA A 73 0.41 -4.12 7.95
C ALA A 73 -0.93 -3.70 8.59
N ALA A 74 -1.04 -2.47 9.09
CA ALA A 74 -2.28 -1.93 9.62
C ALA A 74 -3.34 -1.76 8.53
N SER A 75 -2.95 -1.28 7.35
CA SER A 75 -3.86 -1.12 6.21
C SER A 75 -4.34 -2.46 5.66
N MET A 76 -3.46 -3.45 5.49
CA MET A 76 -3.87 -4.79 5.02
C MET A 76 -4.77 -5.52 6.01
N ARG A 77 -4.57 -5.38 7.33
CA ARG A 77 -5.52 -5.93 8.32
C ARG A 77 -6.90 -5.30 8.20
N ALA A 78 -6.98 -4.03 7.85
CA ALA A 78 -8.27 -3.36 7.63
C ALA A 78 -8.99 -3.87 6.37
N GLU A 79 -8.26 -4.40 5.38
CA GLU A 79 -8.85 -5.10 4.22
C GLU A 79 -9.37 -6.50 4.61
N ASP A 80 -8.67 -7.23 5.49
CA ASP A 80 -9.07 -8.58 5.93
C ASP A 80 -10.26 -8.57 6.93
N ASP A 81 -10.37 -7.53 7.77
CA ASP A 81 -11.46 -7.35 8.74
C ASP A 81 -12.71 -6.69 8.13
N ASP A 82 -12.76 -6.47 6.80
CA ASP A 82 -13.97 -6.01 6.12
C ASP A 82 -14.92 -7.20 5.87
N PRO A 83 -16.01 -7.36 6.65
CA PRO A 83 -16.92 -8.49 6.51
C PRO A 83 -17.70 -8.49 5.18
N GLU A 84 -17.54 -7.47 4.33
CA GLU A 84 -18.14 -7.41 2.99
C GLU A 84 -17.28 -8.09 1.90
N SER A 85 -16.04 -8.52 2.20
CA SER A 85 -15.18 -9.24 1.23
C SER A 85 -15.59 -10.71 1.00
N ASP A 86 -16.39 -11.30 1.90
CA ASP A 86 -16.90 -12.68 1.80
C ASP A 86 -18.11 -12.82 0.83
N ALA A 87 -18.41 -11.79 0.03
CA ALA A 87 -19.60 -11.77 -0.84
C ALA A 87 -19.39 -12.40 -2.24
N TRP A 88 -18.21 -12.95 -2.56
CA TRP A 88 -17.98 -13.59 -3.86
C TRP A 88 -17.16 -14.88 -3.76
N HIS A 89 -17.82 -15.94 -3.31
CA HIS A 89 -17.46 -17.34 -3.61
C HIS A 89 -18.56 -18.00 -4.45
#